data_AF-A0AAU4XB48-F1
#
_entry.id   AF-A0AAU4XB48-F1
#
_cell.length_a   1.000
_cell.length_b   1.000
_cell.length_c   1.000
_cell.angle_alpha   90.00
_cell.angle_beta   90.00
_cell.angle_gamma   90.00
#
_symmetry.space_group_name_H-M   'P 1'
#
loop_
_entity.id
_entity.type
_entity.pdbx_description
1 polymer ?
#
loop_
_entity_poly.entity_id
_entity_poly.type
_entity_poly.pdbx_seq_one_letter_code
_entity_poly.pdbx_strand_id
1 'polypeptide(L)' 'MSLRTRLTGVTAFVAHLDESGALDPEADPAHLADAVWALAGPQLYTQFTAGRGWSADTYEKWLADTLTATFVPSPP' A
#
# COMPACT_ATOMS: atom_id res chain seq x y z
N MET A 1 15.83 5.64 -7.16
CA MET A 1 15.40 5.64 -5.74
C MET A 1 15.83 4.30 -5.13
N SER A 2 16.52 4.28 -3.99
CA SER A 2 17.02 3.04 -3.39
C SER A 2 15.92 2.33 -2.58
N LEU A 3 15.92 0.99 -2.50
CA LEU A 3 14.87 0.20 -1.83
C LEU A 3 14.65 0.59 -0.36
N ARG A 4 15.73 0.97 0.34
CA ARG A 4 15.67 1.49 1.73
C ARG A 4 14.93 2.82 1.83
N THR A 5 15.18 3.76 0.92
CA THR A 5 14.49 5.07 0.90
C THR A 5 12.99 4.91 0.76
N ARG A 6 12.57 3.93 -0.06
CA ARG A 6 11.16 3.62 -0.23
C ARG A 6 10.54 3.02 1.04
N LEU A 7 11.23 2.08 1.68
CA LEU A 7 10.74 1.49 2.94
C LEU A 7 10.56 2.56 4.01
N THR A 8 11.56 3.44 4.19
CA THR A 8 11.45 4.57 5.15
C THR A 8 10.27 5.49 4.84
N GLY A 9 10.05 5.84 3.56
CA GLY A 9 8.91 6.67 3.17
C GLY A 9 7.56 6.00 3.42
N VAL A 10 7.46 4.70 3.15
CA VAL A 10 6.24 3.91 3.40
C VAL A 10 5.97 3.77 4.90
N THR A 11 6.99 3.49 5.72
CA THR A 11 6.84 3.40 7.17
C THR A 11 6.38 4.73 7.76
N ALA A 12 6.96 5.86 7.33
CA ALA A 12 6.55 7.19 7.78
C ALA A 12 5.11 7.52 7.39
N PHE A 13 4.68 7.11 6.18
CA PHE A 13 3.31 7.28 5.73
C PHE A 13 2.31 6.48 6.58
N VAL A 14 2.61 5.20 6.86
CA VAL A 14 1.72 4.37 7.69
C VAL A 14 1.67 4.87 9.14
N ALA A 15 2.81 5.30 9.69
CA ALA A 15 2.83 5.92 11.02
C ALA A 15 1.95 7.18 11.09
N HIS A 16 1.96 8.02 10.05
CA HIS A 16 1.09 9.19 9.99
C HIS A 16 -0.41 8.82 9.91
N LEU A 17 -0.75 7.75 9.18
CA LEU A 17 -2.12 7.25 9.12
C LEU A 17 -2.59 6.71 10.48
N ASP A 18 -1.71 6.01 11.20
CA ASP A 18 -1.96 5.53 12.56
C ASP A 18 -2.23 6.68 13.53
N GLU A 19 -1.36 7.70 13.52
CA GLU A 19 -1.51 8.91 14.33
C GLU A 19 -2.82 9.66 14.06
N SER A 20 -3.33 9.60 12.82
CA SER A 20 -4.60 10.23 12.45
C SER A 20 -5.85 9.41 12.82
N GLY A 21 -5.68 8.18 13.30
CA GLY A 21 -6.79 7.25 13.61
C GLY A 21 -7.51 6.72 12.37
N ALA A 22 -6.85 6.74 11.21
CA ALA A 22 -7.42 6.28 9.94
C ALA A 22 -7.28 4.76 9.72
N LEU A 23 -6.45 4.10 10.54
CA LEU A 23 -6.22 2.66 10.48
C LEU A 23 -7.17 1.92 11.44
N ASP A 24 -7.45 0.65 11.13
CA ASP A 24 -8.08 -0.26 12.08
C ASP A 24 -7.28 -0.26 13.41
N PRO A 25 -7.90 0.00 14.56
CA PRO A 25 -7.22 0.01 15.85
C PRO A 25 -6.60 -1.34 16.25
N GLU A 26 -7.00 -2.44 15.62
CA GLU A 26 -6.41 -3.76 15.85
C GLU A 26 -5.30 -4.11 14.83
N ALA A 27 -5.07 -3.27 13.80
CA ALA A 27 -4.05 -3.52 12.82
C ALA A 27 -2.64 -3.22 13.35
N ASP A 28 -1.67 -4.03 12.92
CA ASP A 28 -0.25 -3.78 13.20
C ASP A 28 0.35 -2.84 12.14
N PRO A 29 0.75 -1.60 12.51
CA PRO A 29 1.32 -0.63 11.58
C PRO A 29 2.56 -1.13 10.84
N ALA A 30 3.33 -2.06 11.41
CA ALA A 30 4.50 -2.64 10.74
C ALA A 30 4.08 -3.55 9.57
N HIS A 31 3.12 -4.45 9.78
CA HIS A 31 2.58 -5.29 8.72
C HIS A 31 1.90 -4.47 7.61
N LEU A 32 1.23 -3.39 8.01
CA LEU A 32 0.64 -2.44 7.09
C LEU A 32 1.67 -1.73 6.21
N ALA A 33 2.81 -1.33 6.79
CA ALA A 33 3.94 -0.79 6.02
C ALA A 33 4.54 -1.82 5.07
N ASP A 34 4.67 -3.08 5.49
CA ASP A 34 5.15 -4.17 4.64
C ASP A 34 4.20 -4.43 3.46
N ALA A 35 2.88 -4.38 3.68
CA ALA A 35 1.87 -4.53 2.63
C ALA A 35 1.98 -3.42 1.58
N VAL A 36 2.07 -2.15 2.00
CA VAL A 36 2.30 -1.02 1.07
C VAL A 36 3.62 -1.15 0.35
N TRP A 37 4.68 -1.56 1.07
CA TRP A 37 5.98 -1.76 0.45
C TRP A 37 5.96 -2.90 -0.57
N ALA A 38 5.23 -3.99 -0.35
CA ALA A 38 5.08 -5.03 -1.36
C ALA A 38 4.25 -4.55 -2.57
N LEU A 39 3.09 -3.93 -2.30
CA LEU A 39 2.09 -3.62 -3.31
C LEU A 39 2.41 -2.37 -4.14
N ALA A 40 2.98 -1.31 -3.56
CA ALA A 40 3.36 -0.11 -4.31
C ALA A 40 4.74 -0.24 -4.99
N GLY A 41 5.22 -1.47 -5.18
CA GLY A 41 6.57 -1.75 -5.69
C GLY A 41 6.66 -1.59 -7.20
N PRO A 42 7.78 -1.06 -7.74
CA PRO A 42 7.93 -0.86 -9.19
C PRO A 42 7.85 -2.19 -9.96
N GLN A 43 8.31 -3.29 -9.36
CA GLN A 43 8.23 -4.62 -9.97
C GLN A 43 6.78 -5.06 -10.17
N LEU A 44 5.92 -4.86 -9.17
CA LEU A 44 4.51 -5.23 -9.25
C LEU A 44 3.79 -4.36 -10.29
N TYR A 45 4.05 -3.05 -10.27
CA TYR A 45 3.57 -2.14 -11.31
C TYR A 45 3.91 -2.63 -12.73
N THR A 46 5.17 -2.99 -12.99
CA THR A 46 5.60 -3.51 -14.29
C THR A 46 4.94 -4.85 -14.63
N GLN A 47 4.80 -5.76 -13.66
CA GLN A 47 4.14 -7.05 -13.89
C GLN A 47 2.67 -6.88 -14.33
N PHE A 48 1.94 -5.95 -13.73
CA PHE A 48 0.54 -5.72 -14.11
C PHE A 48 0.41 -4.89 -15.39
N THR A 49 1.17 -3.81 -15.53
CA THR A 49 1.04 -2.91 -16.70
C THR A 49 1.65 -3.52 -17.96
N ALA A 50 2.91 -3.94 -17.91
CA ALA A 50 3.59 -4.53 -19.07
C ALA A 50 3.26 -6.02 -19.24
N GLY A 51 3.09 -6.77 -18.15
CA GLY A 51 2.84 -8.21 -18.21
C GLY A 51 1.38 -8.59 -18.41
N ARG A 52 0.43 -7.86 -17.80
CA ARG A 52 -1.01 -8.13 -17.88
C ARG A 52 -1.80 -7.07 -18.65
N GLY A 53 -1.13 -6.08 -19.23
CA GLY A 53 -1.74 -5.07 -20.09
C GLY A 53 -2.63 -4.05 -19.37
N TRP A 54 -2.47 -3.90 -18.05
CA TRP A 54 -3.22 -2.89 -17.30
C TRP A 54 -2.75 -1.49 -17.67
N SER A 55 -3.69 -0.53 -17.68
CA SER A 55 -3.30 0.88 -17.67
C SER A 55 -2.76 1.26 -16.28
N ALA A 56 -1.98 2.34 -16.24
CA ALA A 56 -1.52 2.93 -14.98
C ALA A 56 -2.72 3.25 -14.06
N ASP A 57 -3.78 3.87 -14.61
CA ASP A 57 -4.98 4.23 -13.85
C ASP A 57 -5.68 3.00 -13.26
N THR A 58 -5.71 1.88 -14.00
CA THR A 58 -6.30 0.63 -13.53
C THR A 58 -5.50 0.07 -12.36
N TYR A 59 -4.17 0.12 -12.45
CA TYR A 59 -3.28 -0.30 -11.37
C TYR A 59 -3.42 0.58 -10.14
N GLU A 60 -3.42 1.90 -10.30
CA GLU A 60 -3.56 2.85 -9.20
C GLU A 60 -4.89 2.67 -8.47
N LYS A 61 -5.99 2.54 -9.22
CA LYS A 61 -7.31 2.28 -8.65
C LYS A 61 -7.33 0.97 -7.87
N TRP A 62 -6.84 -0.12 -8.48
CA TRP A 62 -6.78 -1.41 -7.82
C TRP A 62 -5.90 -1.40 -6.57
N LEU A 63 -4.76 -0.70 -6.62
CA LEU A 63 -3.86 -0.57 -5.48
C LEU A 63 -4.54 0.18 -4.33
N ALA A 64 -5.21 1.30 -4.63
CA ALA A 64 -5.97 2.06 -3.64
C ALA A 64 -7.07 1.21 -3.01
N ASP A 65 -7.90 0.56 -3.82
CA ASP A 65 -9.00 -0.30 -3.34
C ASP A 65 -8.48 -1.45 -2.46
N THR A 66 -7.38 -2.10 -2.87
CA THR A 66 -6.75 -3.21 -2.13
C THR A 66 -6.19 -2.74 -0.79
N LEU A 67 -5.49 -1.60 -0.79
CA LEU A 67 -4.92 -1.03 0.42
C LEU A 67 -6.02 -0.58 1.38
N THR A 68 -7.05 0.12 0.90
CA THR A 68 -8.21 0.51 1.72
C THR A 68 -8.90 -0.70 2.35
N ALA A 69 -9.10 -1.78 1.60
CA ALA A 69 -9.68 -3.02 2.15
C ALA A 69 -8.78 -3.71 3.19
N THR A 70 -7.46 -3.46 3.15
CA THR A 70 -6.50 -3.99 4.12
C THR A 70 -6.40 -3.10 5.37
N PHE A 71 -6.59 -1.79 5.21
CA PHE A 71 -6.40 -0.79 6.27
C PHE A 71 -7.64 -0.48 7.08
N VAL A 72 -8.81 -0.59 6.46
CA VAL A 72 -10.07 -0.18 7.06
C VAL A 72 -10.81 -1.42 7.53
N PRO A 73 -11.33 -1.44 8.76
CA PRO A 73 -12.13 -2.55 9.25
C PRO A 73 -13.30 -2.78 8.28
N SER A 74 -13.47 -4.01 7.82
CA SER A 74 -14.68 -4.37 7.10
C SER A 74 -15.86 -4.22 8.06
N PRO A 75 -16.92 -3.46 7.71
CA PRO A 75 -18.10 -3.38 8.56
C PRO A 75 -18.67 -4.80 8.75
N PRO A 76 -19.17 -5.13 9.96
CA PRO A 76 -19.73 -6.45 10.26
C PRO A 76 -20.99 -6.77 9.45
#